data_AF-A0A9W8IPF9-F1
#
_entry.id   AF-A0A9W8IPF9-F1
#
_cell.length_a   1.000
_cell.length_b   1.000
_cell.length_c   1.000
_cell.angle_alpha   90.00
_cell.angle_beta   90.00
_cell.angle_gamma   90.00
#
_symmetry.space_group_name_H-M   'P 1'
#
loop_
_entity.id
_entity.type
_entity.pdbx_description
1 polymer ?
#
loop_
_entity_poly.entity_id
_entity_poly.type
_entity_poly.pdbx_seq_one_letter_code
_entity_poly.pdbx_strand_id
1 'polypeptide(L)'
;MTSSTVRVALRIRPLSPQEHASGETECVTQLPGVPQIVIGADRAFTFDYVFSPEVSQEQVYDDAIGPLVDQFLQGYNATILAYGQTGSGKTFSMGTGLTISVTQPELQGKYHVKIDM
;
A
#
# COMPACT_ATOMS: atom_id res chain seq x y z
N MET A 1 4.81 -27.14 -6.76
CA MET A 1 4.30 -26.73 -5.44
C MET A 1 4.70 -25.27 -5.24
N THR A 2 3.84 -24.31 -5.57
CA THR A 2 4.12 -22.89 -5.28
C THR A 2 3.56 -22.58 -3.90
N SER A 3 4.45 -22.41 -2.91
CA SER A 3 4.06 -21.91 -1.60
C SER A 3 3.71 -20.43 -1.76
N SER A 4 2.44 -20.09 -1.57
CA SER A 4 2.00 -18.69 -1.57
C SER A 4 2.11 -18.16 -0.15
N THR A 5 3.21 -17.49 0.16
CA THR A 5 3.34 -16.75 1.43
C THR A 5 2.61 -15.43 1.33
N VAL A 6 2.17 -14.91 2.48
CA VAL A 6 1.65 -13.54 2.56
C VAL A 6 2.77 -12.59 2.14
N ARG A 7 2.46 -11.68 1.21
CA ARG A 7 3.35 -10.59 0.81
C ARG A 7 2.98 -9.32 1.55
N VAL A 8 3.99 -8.58 2.01
CA VAL A 8 3.85 -7.35 2.77
C VAL A 8 4.51 -6.21 2.01
N ALA A 9 3.70 -5.22 1.64
CA ALA A 9 4.17 -3.96 1.08
C ALA A 9 4.08 -2.86 2.15
N LEU A 10 5.21 -2.21 2.45
CA LEU A 10 5.25 -1.03 3.29
C LEU A 10 5.14 0.22 2.41
N ARG A 11 4.22 1.12 2.76
CA ARG A 11 4.10 2.43 2.12
C ARG A 11 4.34 3.54 3.12
N ILE A 12 5.34 4.37 2.84
CA ILE A 12 5.66 5.56 3.62
C ILE A 12 4.88 6.72 3.04
N ARG A 13 4.14 7.46 3.87
CA ARG A 13 3.46 8.69 3.43
C ARG A 13 4.36 9.90 3.66
N PRO A 14 4.22 10.97 2.85
CA PRO A 14 4.82 12.25 3.17
C PRO A 14 4.35 12.76 4.53
N LEU A 15 5.19 13.54 5.19
CA LEU A 15 4.79 14.35 6.33
C LEU A 15 3.66 15.30 5.91
N SER A 16 2.64 15.41 6.74
CA SER A 16 1.51 16.30 6.51
C SER A 16 1.92 17.76 6.75
N PRO A 17 1.18 18.74 6.21
CA PRO A 17 1.46 20.16 6.47
C PRO A 17 1.40 20.53 7.97
N GLN A 18 0.53 19.87 8.74
CA GLN A 18 0.42 20.08 10.19
C GLN A 18 1.65 19.56 10.93
N GLU A 19 2.17 18.39 10.55
CA GLU A 19 3.39 17.82 11.13
C GLU A 19 4.61 18.69 10.86
N HIS A 20 4.75 19.23 9.63
CA HIS A 20 5.79 20.21 9.32
C HIS A 20 5.67 21.48 10.17
N ALA A 21 4.44 21.99 10.36
CA ALA A 21 4.20 23.19 11.16
C ALA A 21 4.50 22.98 12.66
N SER A 22 4.37 21.74 13.15
CA SER A 22 4.74 21.35 14.51
C SER A 22 6.23 21.05 14.69
N GLY A 23 7.03 21.09 13.61
CA GLY A 23 8.47 20.81 13.65
C GLY A 23 8.81 19.33 13.76
N GLU A 24 7.89 18.44 13.38
CA GLU A 24 8.12 16.99 13.32
C GLU A 24 9.10 16.64 12.19
N THR A 25 9.92 15.62 12.42
CA THR A 25 10.91 15.13 11.45
C THR A 25 10.64 13.68 11.06
N GLU A 26 11.06 13.29 9.86
CA GLU A 26 10.96 11.90 9.41
C GLU A 26 11.79 10.97 10.31
N CYS A 27 11.16 9.91 10.82
CA CYS A 27 11.80 8.91 11.67
C CYS A 27 12.05 7.57 10.95
N VAL A 28 11.71 7.51 9.67
CA VAL A 28 11.85 6.32 8.81
C VAL A 28 12.73 6.68 7.63
N THR A 29 13.75 5.87 7.39
CA THR A 29 14.66 6.03 6.24
C THR A 29 14.65 4.74 5.41
N GLN A 30 14.35 4.85 4.12
CA GLN A 30 14.48 3.73 3.19
C GLN A 30 15.93 3.52 2.78
N LEU A 31 16.39 2.26 2.75
CA LEU A 31 17.69 1.91 2.20
C LEU A 31 17.61 1.81 0.67
N PRO A 32 18.54 2.45 -0.07
CA PRO A 32 18.50 2.43 -1.52
C PRO A 32 18.79 1.03 -2.08
N GLY A 33 18.02 0.61 -3.09
CA GLY A 33 18.23 -0.63 -3.82
C GLY A 33 17.78 -1.91 -3.09
N VAL A 34 17.23 -1.81 -1.88
CA VAL A 34 16.68 -2.95 -1.13
C VAL A 34 15.31 -2.59 -0.53
N PRO A 35 14.39 -3.56 -0.37
CA PRO A 35 13.08 -3.32 0.24
C PRO A 35 13.21 -3.32 1.78
N GLN A 36 14.03 -2.41 2.30
CA GLN A 36 14.34 -2.30 3.72
C GLN A 36 14.23 -0.85 4.20
N ILE A 37 13.73 -0.70 5.43
CA ILE A 37 13.70 0.58 6.13
C ILE A 37 14.48 0.51 7.44
N VAL A 38 14.89 1.66 7.94
CA VAL A 38 15.43 1.86 9.29
C VAL A 38 14.54 2.86 10.02
N ILE A 39 14.12 2.52 11.23
CA ILE A 39 13.37 3.40 12.14
C ILE A 39 14.30 3.87 13.25
N GLY A 40 14.44 5.19 13.41
CA GLY A 40 15.38 5.77 14.37
C GLY A 40 16.83 5.46 14.00
N ALA A 41 17.64 5.01 14.97
CA ALA A 41 19.08 4.82 14.78
C ALA A 41 19.47 3.40 14.33
N ASP A 42 18.71 2.37 14.70
CA ASP A 42 19.20 0.98 14.65
C ASP A 42 18.14 -0.09 14.32
N ARG A 43 16.86 0.27 14.13
CA ARG A 43 15.80 -0.71 13.93
C ARG A 43 15.50 -0.92 12.46
N ALA A 44 16.10 -1.94 11.87
CA ALA A 44 15.91 -2.25 10.45
C ALA A 44 14.82 -3.30 10.23
N PHE A 45 13.96 -3.08 9.24
CA PHE A 45 12.86 -3.98 8.85
C PHE A 45 12.86 -4.21 7.35
N THR A 46 12.73 -5.47 6.93
CA THR A 46 12.69 -5.87 5.52
C THR A 46 11.28 -6.32 5.15
N PHE A 47 10.83 -5.92 3.97
CA PHE A 47 9.50 -6.23 3.43
C PHE A 47 9.64 -6.77 1.99
N ASP A 48 8.55 -7.23 1.39
CA ASP A 48 8.56 -7.60 -0.03
C ASP A 48 8.64 -6.36 -0.92
N TYR A 49 8.00 -5.26 -0.48
CA TYR A 49 8.02 -3.97 -1.17
C TYR A 49 8.13 -2.83 -0.15
N VAL A 50 8.92 -1.81 -0.49
CA VAL A 50 8.99 -0.54 0.27
C VAL A 50 8.79 0.61 -0.70
N PHE A 51 7.71 1.35 -0.51
CA PHE A 51 7.33 2.50 -1.32
C PHE A 51 7.62 3.79 -0.58
N SER A 52 8.46 4.64 -1.19
CA SER A 52 8.79 5.96 -0.67
C SER A 52 7.62 6.94 -0.84
N PRO A 53 7.66 8.10 -0.14
CA PRO A 53 6.62 9.13 -0.24
C PRO A 53 6.34 9.62 -1.67
N GLU A 54 7.33 9.52 -2.57
CA GLU A 54 7.26 9.98 -3.96
C GLU A 54 6.62 8.96 -4.91
N VAL A 55 6.44 7.72 -4.46
CA VAL A 55 5.88 6.65 -5.30
C VAL A 55 4.39 6.88 -5.57
N SER A 56 4.03 6.84 -6.84
CA SER A 56 2.65 7.06 -7.29
C SER A 56 1.73 5.88 -6.96
N GLN A 57 0.42 6.14 -6.98
CA GLN A 57 -0.59 5.08 -6.82
C GLN A 57 -0.51 4.02 -7.92
N GLU A 58 -0.21 4.44 -9.14
CA GLU A 58 -0.04 3.56 -10.30
C GLU A 58 1.15 2.63 -10.10
N GLN A 59 2.29 3.16 -9.64
CA GLN A 59 3.47 2.34 -9.36
C GLN A 59 3.22 1.32 -8.24
N VAL A 60 2.54 1.72 -7.16
CA VAL A 60 2.14 0.77 -6.09
C VAL A 60 1.25 -0.35 -6.66
N TYR A 61 0.33 0.01 -7.55
CA TYR A 61 -0.56 -0.96 -8.19
C TYR A 61 0.23 -1.92 -9.08
N ASP A 62 1.04 -1.41 -10.00
CA ASP A 62 1.78 -2.21 -10.97
C ASP A 62 2.75 -3.19 -10.28
N ASP A 63 3.47 -2.72 -9.26
CA ASP A 63 4.51 -3.52 -8.61
C ASP A 63 3.94 -4.58 -7.66
N ALA A 64 2.97 -4.22 -6.81
CA ALA A 64 2.49 -5.08 -5.73
C ALA A 64 1.13 -5.73 -6.00
N ILE A 65 0.24 -5.06 -6.74
CA ILE A 65 -1.17 -5.46 -6.90
C ILE A 65 -1.43 -6.15 -8.24
N GLY A 66 -0.83 -5.68 -9.35
CA GLY A 66 -0.98 -6.26 -10.68
C GLY A 66 -0.81 -7.78 -10.71
N PRO A 67 0.28 -8.33 -10.13
CA PRO A 67 0.48 -9.79 -10.06
C PRO A 67 -0.58 -10.55 -9.24
N LEU A 68 -1.26 -9.89 -8.30
CA LEU A 68 -2.38 -10.48 -7.55
C LEU A 68 -3.66 -10.49 -8.39
N VAL A 69 -3.89 -9.43 -9.17
CA VAL A 69 -5.02 -9.35 -10.11
C VAL A 69 -4.90 -10.41 -11.20
N ASP A 70 -3.70 -10.64 -11.73
CA ASP A 70 -3.46 -11.69 -12.73
C ASP A 70 -3.77 -13.10 -12.18
N GLN A 71 -3.37 -13.37 -10.93
CA GLN A 71 -3.73 -14.62 -10.25
C GLN A 71 -5.23 -14.72 -10.00
N PHE A 72 -5.86 -13.60 -9.65
CA PHE A 72 -7.29 -13.55 -9.47
C PHE A 72 -8.06 -13.91 -10.75
N LEU A 73 -7.63 -13.38 -11.91
CA LEU A 73 -8.20 -13.70 -13.22
C LEU A 73 -8.00 -15.17 -13.62
N GLN A 74 -6.98 -15.84 -13.06
CA GLN A 74 -6.76 -17.29 -13.23
C GLN A 74 -7.62 -18.16 -12.32
N GLY A 75 -8.50 -17.55 -11.50
CA GLY A 75 -9.42 -18.26 -10.61
C GLY A 75 -8.90 -18.48 -9.20
N TYR A 76 -7.79 -17.83 -8.81
CA TYR A 76 -7.34 -17.82 -7.42
C TYR A 76 -8.03 -16.72 -6.61
N ASN A 77 -8.18 -16.93 -5.31
CA ASN A 77 -8.64 -15.86 -4.42
C ASN A 77 -7.46 -14.93 -4.10
N ALA A 78 -7.65 -13.63 -4.30
CA ALA A 78 -6.71 -12.60 -3.87
C ALA A 78 -7.37 -11.73 -2.79
N THR A 79 -6.60 -11.31 -1.79
CA THR A 79 -7.07 -10.40 -0.74
C THR A 79 -5.97 -9.41 -0.43
N ILE A 80 -6.34 -8.13 -0.36
CA ILE A 80 -5.44 -7.02 -0.10
C ILE A 80 -5.99 -6.29 1.11
N LEU A 81 -5.14 -6.15 2.13
CA LEU A 81 -5.48 -5.50 3.38
C LEU A 81 -4.55 -4.30 3.57
N ALA A 82 -5.12 -3.14 3.89
CA ALA A 82 -4.36 -1.97 4.28
C ALA A 82 -4.34 -1.86 5.81
N TYR A 83 -3.15 -1.89 6.40
CA TYR A 83 -2.96 -1.85 7.85
C TYR A 83 -2.09 -0.65 8.26
N GLY A 84 -2.39 -0.07 9.42
CA GLY A 84 -1.64 1.06 9.98
C GLY A 84 -2.50 1.93 10.89
N GLN A 85 -1.87 2.89 11.59
CA GLN A 85 -2.57 3.81 12.50
C GLN A 85 -3.57 4.73 11.76
N THR A 86 -4.45 5.42 12.51
CA THR A 86 -5.30 6.47 11.93
C THR A 86 -4.43 7.58 11.32
N GLY A 87 -4.81 8.07 10.13
CA GLY A 87 -4.04 9.08 9.38
C GLY A 87 -2.81 8.55 8.61
N SER A 88 -2.55 7.24 8.62
CA SER A 88 -1.42 6.63 7.87
C SER A 88 -1.64 6.53 6.35
N GLY A 89 -2.85 6.81 5.85
CA GLY A 89 -3.13 6.75 4.41
C GLY A 89 -3.70 5.42 3.90
N LYS A 90 -4.30 4.58 4.77
CA LYS A 90 -5.01 3.35 4.36
C LYS A 90 -6.09 3.59 3.30
N THR A 91 -7.03 4.49 3.59
CA THR A 91 -8.14 4.87 2.68
C THR A 91 -7.64 5.49 1.38
N PHE A 92 -6.56 6.29 1.46
CA PHE A 92 -5.90 6.85 0.29
C PHE A 92 -5.31 5.73 -0.58
N SER A 93 -4.57 4.80 0.02
CA SER A 93 -3.91 3.68 -0.69
C SER A 93 -4.92 2.73 -1.35
N MET A 94 -6.02 2.44 -0.67
CA MET A 94 -7.08 1.58 -1.21
C MET A 94 -8.01 2.28 -2.20
N GLY A 95 -7.95 3.61 -2.33
CA GLY A 95 -8.85 4.38 -3.19
C GLY A 95 -10.31 4.38 -2.73
N THR A 96 -10.60 4.08 -1.46
CA THR A 96 -11.96 4.00 -0.91
C THR A 96 -12.47 5.33 -0.31
N GLY A 97 -11.66 6.39 -0.39
CA GLY A 97 -12.07 7.74 -0.01
C GLY A 97 -13.06 8.32 -1.02
N LEU A 98 -14.05 9.08 -0.54
CA LEU A 98 -15.09 9.71 -1.37
C LEU A 98 -14.48 10.68 -2.40
N THR A 99 -14.19 10.18 -3.60
CA THR A 99 -14.21 10.95 -4.84
C THR A 99 -14.67 10.01 -5.96
N ILE A 100 -15.93 9.60 -5.84
CA ILE A 100 -16.66 8.86 -6.86
C ILE A 100 -17.02 9.87 -7.96
N SER A 101 -16.18 10.00 -8.98
CA SER A 101 -16.63 10.33 -10.33
C SER A 101 -16.85 9.03 -11.09
N VAL A 102 -17.82 8.22 -10.64
CA VAL A 102 -18.25 7.01 -11.35
C VAL A 102 -19.04 7.46 -12.55
N THR A 103 -18.45 7.34 -13.73
CA THR A 103 -19.18 7.30 -15.00
C THR A 103 -18.97 5.91 -15.61
N GLN A 104 -19.60 4.89 -15.04
CA GLN A 104 -20.12 3.70 -15.75
C GLN A 104 -20.79 2.70 -14.77
N PRO A 105 -22.08 2.35 -14.95
CA PRO A 105 -22.82 1.49 -14.01
C PRO A 105 -22.68 -0.04 -14.20
N GLU A 106 -21.90 -0.57 -15.14
CA GLU A 106 -22.10 -1.95 -15.63
C GLU A 106 -21.15 -3.07 -15.15
N LEU A 107 -20.34 -2.90 -14.10
CA LEU A 107 -19.49 -3.98 -13.55
C LEU A 107 -19.74 -4.31 -12.07
N GLN A 108 -20.97 -4.14 -11.60
CA GLN A 108 -21.45 -4.73 -10.34
C GLN A 108 -21.73 -6.23 -10.50
N GLY A 109 -20.67 -7.03 -10.67
CA GLY A 109 -20.80 -8.48 -10.80
C GLY A 109 -19.51 -9.22 -10.49
N LYS A 110 -19.42 -9.75 -9.26
CA LYS A 110 -18.56 -10.90 -8.86
C LYS A 110 -17.06 -10.69 -8.59
N TYR A 111 -16.65 -9.54 -8.05
CA TYR A 111 -15.30 -9.40 -7.49
C TYR A 111 -15.37 -9.05 -6.00
N HIS A 112 -15.21 -10.05 -5.12
CA HIS A 112 -15.12 -9.85 -3.68
C HIS A 112 -13.68 -9.49 -3.30
N VAL A 113 -13.35 -8.21 -3.34
CA VAL A 113 -12.18 -7.68 -2.63
C VAL A 113 -12.64 -7.38 -1.21
N LYS A 114 -12.28 -8.23 -0.24
CA LYS A 114 -12.60 -8.00 1.16
C LYS A 114 -11.75 -6.85 1.70
N ILE A 115 -12.42 -5.89 2.34
CA ILE A 115 -11.82 -4.76 3.04
C ILE A 115 -11.99 -5.04 4.53
N ASP A 116 -10.92 -5.41 5.22
CA ASP A 116 -10.91 -5.46 6.68
C ASP A 116 -10.16 -4.22 7.21
N MET A 117 -10.82 -3.47 8.10
CA MET A 117 -10.26 -2.36 8.88
C MET A 117 -9.80 -2.85 10.26
#